data_AF-A0A1Q9YCQ1-F1
#
_entry.id   AF-A0A1Q9YCQ1-F1
#
_cell.length_a   1.000
_cell.length_b   1.000
_cell.length_c   1.000
_cell.angle_alpha   90.00
_cell.angle_beta   90.00
_cell.angle_gamma   90.00
#
_symmetry.space_group_name_H-M   'P 1'
#
loop_
_entity.id
_entity.type
_entity.pdbx_description
1 polymer ?
#
loop_
_entity_poly.entity_id
_entity_poly.type
_entity_poly.pdbx_seq_one_letter_code
_entity_poly.pdbx_strand_id
1 'polypeptide(L)' 'MKPIIDELQKINVRKHVVTSIEYDCKTEKKEDEVFDAVRDILSNDLNSFSKITYDLSPADHKVKVEVIQNVR' A
#
# COMPACT_ATOMS: atom_id res chain seq x y z
N MET A 1 -5.25 12.44 18.62
CA MET A 1 -4.74 13.25 17.50
C MET A 1 -5.31 12.69 16.22
N LYS A 2 -5.77 13.54 15.29
CA LYS A 2 -6.08 13.06 13.94
C LYS A 2 -4.76 12.75 13.22
N PRO A 3 -4.68 11.68 12.41
CA PRO A 3 -3.51 11.41 11.60
C PRO A 3 -3.18 12.63 10.72
N ILE A 4 -1.92 13.05 10.68
CA ILE A 4 -1.49 14.16 9.83
C ILE A 4 -1.78 13.89 8.34
N ILE A 5 -1.79 12.62 7.95
CA ILE A 5 -2.12 12.16 6.59
C ILE A 5 -3.53 12.59 6.18
N ASP A 6 -4.51 12.47 7.08
CA ASP A 6 -5.90 12.85 6.81
C ASP A 6 -6.03 14.37 6.58
N GLU A 7 -5.20 15.18 7.25
CA GLU A 7 -5.18 16.63 7.05
C GLU A 7 -4.54 17.00 5.70
N LEU A 8 -3.46 16.32 5.29
CA LEU A 8 -2.83 16.52 3.98
C LEU A 8 -3.77 16.15 2.82
N GLN A 9 -4.63 15.14 3.01
CA GLN A 9 -5.63 14.73 2.02
C GLN A 9 -6.74 15.77 1.78
N LYS A 10 -6.96 16.74 2.67
CA LYS A 10 -8.01 17.76 2.50
C LYS A 10 -7.63 18.94 1.61
N ILE A 11 -6.34 19.09 1.28
CA ILE A 11 -5.88 20.18 0.42
C ILE A 11 -6.44 19.96 -1.00
N ASN A 12 -7.27 20.90 -1.46
CA ASN A 12 -8.01 20.82 -2.73
C ASN A 12 -7.16 21.27 -3.92
N VAL A 13 -6.10 20.52 -4.18
CA VAL A 13 -5.21 20.68 -5.34
C VAL A 13 -4.80 19.30 -5.82
N ARG A 14 -4.54 19.20 -7.13
CA ARG A 14 -4.01 17.98 -7.74
C ARG A 14 -2.75 17.54 -6.99
N LYS A 15 -2.74 16.29 -6.53
CA LYS A 15 -1.65 15.71 -5.77
C LYS A 15 -1.31 14.31 -6.23
N HIS A 16 -0.02 14.04 -6.17
CA HIS A 16 0.55 12.72 -6.37
C HIS A 16 0.77 12.12 -4.98
N VAL A 17 0.06 11.04 -4.67
CA VAL A 17 0.18 10.37 -3.38
C VAL A 17 0.83 9.01 -3.61
N VAL A 18 1.91 8.79 -2.88
CA VAL A 18 2.62 7.51 -2.82
C VAL A 18 2.43 6.97 -1.41
N THR A 19 1.79 5.81 -1.30
CA THR A 19 1.61 5.11 -0.03
C THR A 19 2.48 3.86 -0.07
N SER A 20 3.46 3.78 0.82
CA SER A 20 4.31 2.60 0.99
C SER A 20 4.07 1.98 2.35
N ILE A 21 3.78 0.69 2.38
CA ILE A 21 3.56 -0.09 3.60
C ILE A 21 4.51 -1.27 3.57
N GLU A 22 5.24 -1.47 4.66
CA GLU A 22 6.08 -2.64 4.89
C GLU A 22 5.45 -3.47 6.02
N TYR A 23 5.20 -4.74 5.74
CA TYR A 23 4.68 -5.71 6.68
C TYR A 23 5.81 -6.62 7.12
N ASP A 24 6.06 -6.67 8.43
CA ASP A 24 6.95 -7.65 9.06
C ASP A 24 6.13 -8.92 9.36
N CYS A 25 6.33 -9.94 8.52
CA CYS A 25 5.56 -11.18 8.54
C CYS A 25 6.17 -12.25 9.45
N LYS A 26 7.46 -12.16 9.80
CA LYS A 26 8.22 -13.09 10.65
C LYS A 26 8.34 -14.54 10.17
N THR A 27 7.51 -14.95 9.20
CA THR A 27 7.47 -16.30 8.63
C THR A 27 6.98 -16.24 7.19
N GLU A 28 7.47 -17.17 6.37
CA GLU A 28 7.09 -17.31 4.96
C GLU A 28 5.58 -17.50 4.75
N LYS A 29 4.95 -18.40 5.52
CA LYS A 29 3.50 -18.60 5.45
C LYS A 29 2.70 -17.30 5.65
N LYS A 30 3.19 -16.41 6.53
CA LYS A 30 2.53 -15.14 6.81
C LYS A 30 2.76 -14.12 5.69
N GLU A 31 3.87 -14.21 4.96
CA GLU A 31 4.09 -13.42 3.75
C GLU A 31 3.03 -13.70 2.70
N ASP A 32 2.79 -14.98 2.39
CA ASP A 32 1.76 -15.39 1.43
C ASP A 32 0.37 -14.89 1.85
N GLU A 33 -0.01 -15.12 3.12
CA GLU A 33 -1.30 -14.65 3.65
C GLU A 33 -1.46 -13.13 3.55
N VAL A 34 -0.40 -12.36 3.84
CA VAL A 34 -0.44 -10.89 3.77
C VAL A 34 -0.48 -10.42 2.33
N PHE A 35 0.33 -11.03 1.45
CA PHE A 35 0.37 -10.71 0.04
C PHE A 35 -1.00 -10.91 -0.61
N ASP A 36 -1.63 -12.08 -0.41
CA ASP A 36 -2.95 -12.37 -0.95
C ASP A 36 -4.01 -11.41 -0.41
N ALA A 37 -4.01 -11.15 0.91
CA ALA A 37 -4.95 -10.22 1.51
C ALA A 37 -4.81 -8.78 0.96
N VAL A 38 -3.58 -8.28 0.81
CA VAL A 38 -3.36 -6.93 0.28
C VAL A 38 -3.70 -6.87 -1.21
N ARG A 39 -3.39 -7.93 -1.96
CA ARG A 39 -3.77 -8.04 -3.37
C ARG A 39 -5.28 -8.01 -3.54
N ASP A 40 -6.02 -8.77 -2.75
CA ASP A 40 -7.49 -8.79 -2.79
C ASP A 40 -8.09 -7.42 -2.47
N ILE A 41 -7.60 -6.74 -1.42
CA ILE A 41 -8.06 -5.39 -1.06
C ILE A 41 -7.85 -4.41 -2.22
N LEU A 42 -6.64 -4.40 -2.81
CA LEU A 42 -6.30 -3.47 -3.88
C LEU A 42 -6.98 -3.81 -5.21
N SER A 43 -7.30 -5.09 -5.44
CA SER A 43 -8.01 -5.55 -6.63
C SER A 43 -9.43 -4.97 -6.75
N ASN A 44 -10.07 -4.65 -5.63
CA ASN A 44 -11.43 -4.11 -5.61
C ASN A 44 -11.52 -2.67 -6.17
N ASP A 45 -10.41 -1.93 -6.20
CA ASP A 45 -10.39 -0.52 -6.62
C ASP A 45 -9.18 -0.17 -7.50
N LEU A 46 -8.83 -1.07 -8.42
CA LEU A 46 -7.67 -0.89 -9.31
C LEU A 46 -7.68 0.43 -10.09
N ASN A 47 -8.85 0.95 -10.43
CA ASN A 47 -8.99 2.19 -11.19
C ASN A 47 -8.57 3.44 -10.41
N SER A 48 -8.54 3.37 -9.08
CA SER A 48 -8.07 4.45 -8.21
C SER A 48 -6.55 4.57 -8.18
N PHE A 49 -5.83 3.54 -8.65
CA PHE A 49 -4.38 3.47 -8.62
C PHE A 49 -3.77 3.63 -10.02
N SER A 50 -2.75 4.46 -10.12
CA SER A 50 -1.95 4.61 -11.34
C SER A 50 -0.84 3.59 -11.43
N LYS A 51 -0.37 3.08 -10.29
CA LYS A 51 0.63 2.02 -10.20
C LYS A 51 0.50 1.30 -8.86
N ILE A 52 0.69 -0.01 -8.87
CA ILE A 52 0.82 -0.84 -7.68
C ILE A 52 2.10 -1.66 -7.84
N THR A 53 2.94 -1.68 -6.82
CA THR A 53 4.16 -2.49 -6.76
C THR A 53 4.11 -3.36 -5.52
N TYR A 54 4.38 -4.65 -5.69
CA TYR A 54 4.55 -5.60 -4.60
C TYR A 54 5.99 -6.08 -4.61
N ASP A 55 6.64 -6.02 -3.46
CA ASP A 55 8.02 -6.45 -3.26
C ASP A 55 8.04 -7.43 -2.07
N LEU A 56 8.37 -8.69 -2.38
CA LEU A 56 8.48 -9.76 -1.41
C LEU A 56 9.95 -9.95 -1.08
N SER A 57 10.29 -9.87 0.20
CA SER A 57 11.63 -10.11 0.71
C SER A 57 11.62 -11.36 1.61
N PRO A 58 11.73 -12.57 1.03
CA PRO A 58 11.68 -13.82 1.80
C PRO A 58 12.81 -13.94 2.83
N ALA A 59 13.97 -13.33 2.55
CA ALA A 59 15.12 -13.36 3.46
C ALA A 59 14.87 -12.58 4.76
N ASP A 60 14.05 -11.51 4.69
CA ASP A 60 13.73 -10.64 5.83
C ASP A 60 12.32 -10.88 6.39
N HIS A 61 11.60 -11.86 5.83
CA HIS A 61 10.18 -12.11 6.09
C HIS A 61 9.31 -10.86 6.00
N LYS A 62 9.47 -10.11 4.90
CA LYS A 62 8.78 -8.83 4.69
C LYS A 62 8.01 -8.79 3.38
N VAL A 63 6.84 -8.17 3.44
CA VAL A 63 6.04 -7.81 2.27
C VAL A 63 5.99 -6.29 2.22
N LYS A 64 6.44 -5.70 1.12
CA LYS A 64 6.34 -4.26 0.89
C LYS A 64 5.39 -3.99 -0.26
N VAL A 65 4.46 -3.08 -0.05
CA VAL A 65 3.47 -2.67 -1.04
C VAL A 65 3.54 -1.17 -1.22
N GLU A 66 3.68 -0.73 -2.46
CA GLU A 66 3.64 0.68 -2.84
C GLU A 66 2.49 0.90 -3.81
N VAL A 67 1.58 1.80 -3.44
CA VAL A 67 0.49 2.25 -4.31
C VAL A 67 0.67 3.72 -4.63
N ILE A 68 0.44 4.05 -5.90
CA ILE A 68 0.49 5.40 -6.42
C ILE A 68 -0.91 5.77 -6.89
N GLN A 69 -1.42 6.89 -6.38
CA GLN A 69 -2.71 7.45 -6.78
C GLN A 69 -2.53 8.91 -7.20
N ASN A 70 -3.26 9.29 -8.25
CA ASN A 70 -3.33 10.67 -8.72
C ASN A 70 -4.69 11.24 -8.34
N VAL A 71 -4.74 12.04 -7.28
CA VAL A 71 -5.98 12.61 -6.75
C VAL A 71 -6.12 14.05 -7.26
N ARG A 72 -7.31 14.40 -7.75
CA ARG A 72 -7.64 15.77 -8.13
C ARG A 72 -8.13 16.56 -6.92
#